data_AF-A0A927BYP2-F1
#
_entry.id   AF-A0A927BYP2-F1
#
_cell.length_a   1.000
_cell.length_b   1.000
_cell.length_c   1.000
_cell.angle_alpha   90.00
_cell.angle_beta   90.00
_cell.angle_gamma   90.00
#
_symmetry.space_group_name_H-M   'P 1'
#
loop_
_entity.id
_entity.type
_entity.pdbx_description
1 polymer ?
#
loop_
_entity_poly.entity_id
_entity_poly.type
_entity_poly.pdbx_seq_one_letter_code
_entity_poly.pdbx_strand_id
1 'polypeptide(L)'
;MSDDDSYPRNPDYGKGCYRRRILLSASEGQTRGDLEDDNHGFCVTVRHDGQYITAIEAETRRTPFTTCSGAGDPLQKLVGLKLTDNSAELILQTQPQANCTHLFDLSILAICQTARFLNTGESQRQYDIRLEDQQAEGSANCEIFRDGQRIHHWQTRDWVIQSPSALAGKVLFKGFKDWASQTFSGDEAEAAFALQKGYFVGNARQYNLRSLIGETADSHREYMYGVCYTYTSPQIEKAVRITDSIRDFTDTPEQLLRFSN
;
A
#
# COMPACT_ATOMS: atom_id res chain seq x y z
N MET A 1 -14.29 -2.07 -9.27
CA MET A 1 -13.98 -0.83 -10.03
C MET A 1 -14.68 -0.96 -11.37
N SER A 2 -15.32 0.10 -11.85
CA SER A 2 -15.96 0.06 -13.17
C SER A 2 -14.90 -0.02 -14.26
N ASP A 3 -15.14 -0.88 -15.25
CA ASP A 3 -14.48 -0.78 -16.56
C ASP A 3 -15.01 0.49 -17.25
N ASP A 4 -14.47 1.64 -16.87
CA ASP A 4 -14.68 2.84 -17.66
C ASP A 4 -13.68 2.81 -18.83
N ASP A 5 -14.22 2.61 -20.03
CA ASP A 5 -13.49 2.64 -21.31
C ASP A 5 -12.85 4.02 -21.58
N SER A 6 -13.11 5.04 -20.75
CA SER A 6 -12.51 6.36 -20.88
C SER A 6 -11.04 6.45 -20.43
N TYR A 7 -10.57 5.54 -19.55
CA TYR A 7 -9.17 5.59 -19.12
C TYR A 7 -8.22 5.13 -20.24
N PRO A 8 -7.17 5.90 -20.54
CA PRO A 8 -6.18 5.49 -21.51
C PRO A 8 -5.49 4.21 -21.03
N ARG A 9 -5.50 3.17 -21.85
CA ARG A 9 -4.89 1.87 -21.52
C ARG A 9 -3.38 1.91 -21.68
N ASN A 10 -2.67 1.17 -20.83
CA ASN A 10 -1.22 1.00 -20.95
C ASN A 10 -0.92 -0.05 -22.06
N PRO A 11 -0.24 0.33 -23.16
CA PRO A 11 0.08 -0.59 -24.26
C PRO A 11 1.07 -1.70 -23.89
N ASP A 12 1.77 -1.57 -22.75
CA ASP A 12 2.74 -2.54 -22.26
C ASP A 12 2.20 -3.42 -21.12
N TYR A 13 0.94 -3.21 -20.71
CA TYR A 13 0.30 -4.09 -19.75
C TYR A 13 0.26 -5.54 -20.26
N GLY A 14 0.59 -6.49 -19.38
CA GLY A 14 0.70 -7.92 -19.69
C GLY A 14 2.12 -8.38 -20.01
N LYS A 15 3.08 -7.44 -20.10
CA LYS A 15 4.49 -7.75 -20.38
C LYS A 15 5.40 -7.62 -19.16
N GLY A 16 4.91 -7.05 -18.05
CA GLY A 16 5.73 -6.76 -16.87
C GLY A 16 5.12 -7.23 -15.57
N CYS A 17 5.58 -6.63 -14.47
CA CYS A 17 5.04 -6.88 -13.15
C CYS A 17 5.10 -5.63 -12.26
N TYR A 18 4.08 -5.46 -11.44
CA TYR A 18 4.11 -4.52 -10.33
C TYR A 18 5.07 -5.02 -9.25
N ARG A 19 5.82 -4.09 -8.66
CA ARG A 19 6.60 -4.36 -7.45
C ARG A 19 6.35 -3.33 -6.38
N ARG A 20 6.37 -3.80 -5.13
CA ARG A 20 6.41 -2.95 -3.94
C ARG A 20 7.38 -3.52 -2.94
N ARG A 21 8.19 -2.65 -2.33
CA ARG A 21 8.98 -2.99 -1.13
C ARG A 21 8.52 -2.14 0.03
N ILE A 22 8.40 -2.77 1.19
CA ILE A 22 8.22 -2.11 2.49
C ILE A 22 9.37 -2.55 3.38
N LEU A 23 10.09 -1.61 3.98
CA LEU A 23 11.13 -1.88 4.97
C LEU A 23 10.76 -1.16 6.27
N LEU A 24 10.71 -1.91 7.37
CA LEU A 24 10.47 -1.41 8.70
C LEU A 24 11.75 -1.61 9.51
N SER A 25 12.26 -0.53 10.10
CA SER A 25 13.48 -0.50 10.91
C SER A 25 13.17 0.14 12.25
N ALA A 26 13.04 -0.70 13.27
CA ALA A 26 12.80 -0.31 14.66
C ALA A 26 14.11 -0.19 15.45
N SER A 27 14.11 0.74 16.38
CA SER A 27 15.19 1.00 17.32
C SER A 27 14.59 1.55 18.61
N GLU A 28 15.42 1.76 19.63
CA GLU A 28 14.94 2.39 20.86
C GLU A 28 14.38 3.79 20.59
N GLY A 29 13.13 4.02 21.00
CA GLY A 29 12.43 5.31 20.90
C GLY A 29 11.90 5.69 19.51
N GLN A 30 12.21 4.92 18.45
CA GLN A 30 11.69 5.19 17.12
C GLN A 30 11.67 3.97 16.19
N THR A 31 10.70 3.98 15.27
CA THR A 31 10.62 3.06 14.13
C THR A 31 10.44 3.84 12.84
N ARG A 32 11.25 3.51 11.83
CA ARG A 32 11.13 4.03 10.48
C ARG A 32 10.49 3.00 9.57
N GLY A 33 9.50 3.41 8.77
CA GLY A 33 8.93 2.63 7.68
C GLY A 33 9.18 3.30 6.35
N ASP A 34 9.72 2.58 5.38
CA ASP A 34 9.94 3.05 4.02
C ASP A 34 9.12 2.16 3.06
N LEU A 35 8.37 2.77 2.14
CA LEU A 35 7.58 2.08 1.11
C LEU A 35 7.87 2.69 -0.26
N GLU A 36 8.18 1.86 -1.23
CA GLU A 36 8.25 2.27 -2.63
C GLU A 36 7.55 1.26 -3.53
N ASP A 37 6.78 1.77 -4.49
CA ASP A 37 6.13 1.02 -5.56
C ASP A 37 6.05 1.85 -6.85
N ASP A 38 5.45 1.32 -7.91
CA ASP A 38 5.39 2.01 -9.21
C ASP A 38 4.87 3.46 -9.15
N ASN A 39 3.97 3.78 -8.21
CA ASN A 39 3.28 5.08 -8.14
C ASN A 39 3.66 5.93 -6.91
N HIS A 40 4.26 5.31 -5.89
CA HIS A 40 4.44 5.93 -4.59
C HIS A 40 5.84 5.70 -4.02
N GLY A 41 6.32 6.72 -3.32
CA GLY A 41 7.48 6.63 -2.44
C GLY A 41 7.17 7.36 -1.14
N PHE A 42 7.14 6.64 -0.03
CA PHE A 42 6.77 7.16 1.29
C PHE A 42 7.77 6.74 2.35
N CYS A 43 8.03 7.63 3.29
CA CYS A 43 8.70 7.32 4.54
C CYS A 43 7.81 7.75 5.71
N VAL A 44 7.80 7.00 6.79
CA VAL A 44 7.21 7.40 8.07
C VAL A 44 8.20 7.14 9.18
N THR A 45 8.27 8.06 10.15
CA THR A 45 8.97 7.85 11.41
C THR A 45 7.95 7.93 12.54
N VAL A 46 7.84 6.86 13.31
CA VAL A 46 7.01 6.75 14.51
C VAL A 46 7.94 6.86 15.72
N ARG A 47 7.73 7.86 16.58
CA ARG A 47 8.43 7.99 17.86
C ARG A 47 7.56 7.46 18.99
N HIS A 48 8.19 6.91 20.03
CA HIS A 48 7.47 6.35 21.17
C HIS A 48 8.25 6.46 22.48
N ASP A 49 7.55 6.34 23.61
CA ASP A 49 8.13 6.26 24.96
C ASP A 49 8.25 4.81 25.49
N GLY A 50 7.91 3.83 24.65
CA GLY A 50 7.88 2.40 25.00
C GLY A 50 6.48 1.89 25.37
N GLN A 51 5.50 2.78 25.52
CA GLN A 51 4.10 2.43 25.74
C GLN A 51 3.15 3.12 24.76
N TYR A 52 3.43 4.37 24.41
CA TYR A 52 2.59 5.23 23.59
C TYR A 52 3.36 5.85 22.44
N ILE A 53 2.64 6.17 21.37
CA ILE A 53 3.15 6.93 20.23
C ILE A 53 3.28 8.39 20.65
N THR A 54 4.47 8.97 20.53
CA THR A 54 4.76 10.35 20.95
C THR A 54 4.83 11.32 19.77
N ALA A 55 5.15 10.83 18.57
CA ALA A 55 5.10 11.62 17.33
C ALA A 55 5.02 10.73 16.10
N ILE A 56 4.47 11.29 15.01
CA ILE A 56 4.53 10.69 13.67
C ILE A 56 4.97 11.77 12.68
N GLU A 57 6.03 11.47 11.95
CA GLU A 57 6.56 12.29 10.87
C GLU A 57 6.43 11.52 9.55
N ALA A 58 5.82 12.13 8.53
CA ALA A 58 5.64 11.51 7.22
C ALA A 58 6.36 12.29 6.12
N GLU A 59 7.07 11.58 5.25
CA GLU A 59 7.74 12.14 4.09
C GLU A 59 7.16 11.53 2.81
N THR A 60 6.75 12.40 1.89
CA THR A 60 6.18 12.01 0.60
C THR A 60 7.21 12.17 -0.52
N ARG A 61 8.03 11.15 -0.73
CA ARG A 61 9.16 11.16 -1.68
C ARG A 61 8.69 11.18 -3.14
N ARG A 62 7.66 10.41 -3.45
CA ARG A 62 7.02 10.38 -4.78
C ARG A 62 5.53 10.17 -4.62
N THR A 63 4.74 11.03 -5.26
CA THR A 63 3.29 11.01 -5.14
C THR A 63 2.61 11.23 -6.49
N PRO A 64 1.38 10.72 -6.68
CA PRO A 64 0.67 10.90 -7.94
C PRO A 64 0.01 12.28 -8.10
N PHE A 65 -0.25 13.03 -7.02
CA PHE A 65 -0.99 14.30 -7.08
C PHE A 65 -0.39 15.38 -6.18
N THR A 66 -0.59 16.65 -6.56
CA THR A 66 -0.13 17.84 -5.82
C THR A 66 -0.58 17.90 -4.36
N THR A 67 -1.75 17.36 -4.04
CA THR A 67 -2.32 17.37 -2.68
C THR A 67 -1.82 16.24 -1.79
N CYS A 68 -1.14 15.22 -2.34
CA CYS A 68 -0.71 14.07 -1.55
C CYS A 68 0.25 14.43 -0.42
N SER A 69 0.97 15.56 -0.53
CA SER A 69 1.87 16.08 0.50
C SER A 69 1.17 16.37 1.83
N GLY A 70 -0.13 16.70 1.82
CA GLY A 70 -0.93 16.92 3.02
C GLY A 70 -1.40 15.65 3.74
N ALA A 71 -1.08 14.47 3.21
CA ALA A 71 -1.54 13.20 3.78
C ALA A 71 -0.90 12.84 5.13
N GLY A 72 0.09 13.60 5.60
CA GLY A 72 0.68 13.46 6.93
C GLY A 72 -0.21 13.99 8.06
N ASP A 73 -1.05 15.00 7.80
CA ASP A 73 -1.87 15.64 8.85
C ASP A 73 -2.87 14.67 9.50
N PRO A 74 -3.62 13.83 8.75
CA PRO A 74 -4.59 12.93 9.34
C PRO A 74 -3.95 11.84 10.22
N LEU A 75 -2.67 11.52 10.01
CA LEU A 75 -1.92 10.53 10.81
C LEU A 75 -1.69 10.99 12.24
N GLN A 76 -1.77 12.29 12.53
CA GLN A 76 -1.57 12.81 13.88
C GLN A 76 -2.59 12.27 14.88
N LYS A 77 -3.72 11.72 14.40
CA LYS A 77 -4.70 10.99 15.24
C LYS A 77 -4.14 9.70 15.86
N LEU A 78 -3.01 9.19 15.36
CA LEU A 78 -2.32 8.03 15.94
C LEU A 78 -1.45 8.43 17.15
N VAL A 79 -1.08 9.71 17.28
CA VAL A 79 -0.27 10.18 18.42
C VAL A 79 -1.09 10.05 19.71
N GLY A 80 -0.46 9.52 20.75
CA GLY A 80 -1.09 9.18 22.02
C GLY A 80 -1.77 7.82 22.07
N LEU A 81 -1.91 7.11 20.94
CA LEU A 81 -2.37 5.72 20.98
C LEU A 81 -1.31 4.80 21.58
N LYS A 82 -1.79 3.72 22.21
CA LYS A 82 -0.93 2.68 22.79
C LYS A 82 -0.26 1.86 21.69
N LEU A 83 1.01 1.51 21.90
CA LEU A 83 1.72 0.56 21.05
C LEU A 83 1.06 -0.82 21.15
N THR A 84 0.79 -1.42 20.01
CA THR A 84 0.20 -2.75 19.88
C THR A 84 0.67 -3.37 18.56
N ASP A 85 0.86 -4.69 18.54
CA ASP A 85 1.09 -5.46 17.32
C ASP A 85 -0.23 -5.83 16.62
N ASN A 86 -1.37 -5.50 17.23
CA ASN A 86 -2.69 -5.71 16.65
C ASN A 86 -3.12 -4.52 15.78
N SER A 87 -2.87 -4.61 14.48
CA SER A 87 -3.27 -3.59 13.50
C SER A 87 -4.78 -3.28 13.52
N ALA A 88 -5.64 -4.27 13.79
CA ALA A 88 -7.08 -4.07 13.82
C ALA A 88 -7.51 -3.14 14.98
N GLU A 89 -6.84 -3.22 16.13
CA GLU A 89 -7.08 -2.35 17.28
C GLU A 89 -6.76 -0.88 16.98
N LEU A 90 -5.65 -0.63 16.28
CA LEU A 90 -5.26 0.71 15.83
C LEU A 90 -6.26 1.26 14.82
N ILE A 91 -6.65 0.44 13.84
CA ILE A 91 -7.60 0.85 12.79
C ILE A 91 -8.95 1.25 13.39
N LEU A 92 -9.44 0.54 14.42
CA LEU A 92 -10.70 0.86 15.09
C LEU A 92 -10.68 2.21 15.84
N GLN A 93 -9.50 2.67 16.25
CA GLN A 93 -9.32 3.94 16.98
C GLN A 93 -9.06 5.13 16.06
N THR A 94 -9.10 4.93 14.74
CA THR A 94 -8.74 5.94 13.74
C THR A 94 -9.86 6.16 12.72
N GLN A 95 -9.61 7.01 11.73
CA GLN A 95 -10.53 7.24 10.61
C GLN A 95 -9.79 6.95 9.29
N PRO A 96 -9.71 5.68 8.84
CA PRO A 96 -8.92 5.30 7.68
C PRO A 96 -9.27 6.09 6.41
N GLN A 97 -10.55 6.42 6.21
CA GLN A 97 -11.02 7.17 5.04
C GLN A 97 -10.53 8.62 4.98
N ALA A 98 -10.09 9.19 6.11
CA ALA A 98 -9.50 10.53 6.13
C ALA A 98 -8.00 10.53 5.75
N ASN A 99 -7.39 9.36 5.55
CA ASN A 99 -5.95 9.22 5.33
C ASN A 99 -5.63 8.84 3.89
N CYS A 100 -4.36 9.03 3.50
CA CYS A 100 -3.84 8.32 2.33
C CYS A 100 -3.71 6.85 2.73
N THR A 101 -4.42 5.97 2.02
CA THR A 101 -4.46 4.54 2.32
C THR A 101 -3.06 3.94 2.46
N HIS A 102 -2.14 4.28 1.56
CA HIS A 102 -0.78 3.72 1.56
C HIS A 102 0.06 4.19 2.75
N LEU A 103 -0.01 5.48 3.07
CA LEU A 103 0.77 6.07 4.14
C LEU A 103 0.21 5.67 5.52
N PHE A 104 -1.11 5.54 5.63
CA PHE A 104 -1.76 5.00 6.81
C PHE A 104 -1.39 3.54 7.04
N ASP A 105 -1.54 2.68 6.03
CA ASP A 105 -1.16 1.26 6.13
C ASP A 105 0.33 1.11 6.52
N LEU A 106 1.22 1.92 5.95
CA LEU A 106 2.64 1.96 6.34
C LEU A 106 2.84 2.40 7.79
N SER A 107 2.09 3.40 8.26
CA SER A 107 2.17 3.87 9.66
C SER A 107 1.73 2.78 10.64
N ILE A 108 0.66 2.05 10.31
CA ILE A 108 0.17 0.91 11.11
C ILE A 108 1.25 -0.19 11.16
N LEU A 109 1.85 -0.55 10.02
CA LEU A 109 2.94 -1.53 9.99
C LEU A 109 4.15 -1.08 10.83
N ALA A 110 4.53 0.19 10.78
CA ALA A 110 5.61 0.74 11.61
C ALA A 110 5.30 0.68 13.12
N ILE A 111 4.04 0.93 13.51
CA ILE A 111 3.61 0.78 14.91
C ILE A 111 3.64 -0.69 15.34
N CYS A 112 3.12 -1.60 14.51
CA CYS A 112 3.19 -3.04 14.77
C CYS A 112 4.64 -3.52 14.89
N GLN A 113 5.55 -3.05 14.04
CA GLN A 113 6.98 -3.35 14.14
C GLN A 113 7.60 -2.79 15.42
N THR A 114 7.15 -1.63 15.89
CA THR A 114 7.60 -1.07 17.17
C THR A 114 7.25 -2.02 18.32
N ALA A 115 6.00 -2.47 18.39
CA ALA A 115 5.55 -3.41 19.41
C ALA A 115 6.33 -4.75 19.31
N ARG A 116 6.53 -5.25 18.09
CA ARG A 116 7.33 -6.44 17.83
C ARG A 116 8.76 -6.30 18.35
N PHE A 117 9.43 -5.19 18.03
CA PHE A 117 10.79 -4.90 18.50
C PHE A 117 10.87 -4.87 20.02
N LEU A 118 9.94 -4.20 20.71
CA LEU A 118 9.92 -4.15 22.18
C LEU A 118 9.69 -5.52 22.82
N ASN A 119 8.93 -6.40 22.16
CA ASN A 119 8.59 -7.72 22.68
C ASN A 119 9.66 -8.79 22.39
N THR A 120 10.28 -8.75 21.20
CA THR A 120 11.15 -9.84 20.72
C THR A 120 12.57 -9.41 20.38
N GLY A 121 12.84 -8.10 20.31
CA GLY A 121 14.11 -7.56 19.82
C GLY A 121 14.28 -7.57 18.30
N GLU A 122 13.26 -8.00 17.54
CA GLU A 122 13.30 -7.95 16.06
C GLU A 122 13.29 -6.49 15.59
N SER A 123 14.45 -5.98 15.17
CA SER A 123 14.62 -4.58 14.76
C SER A 123 14.28 -4.33 13.29
N GLN A 124 14.12 -5.37 12.47
CA GLN A 124 13.85 -5.21 11.04
C GLN A 124 12.76 -6.16 10.55
N ARG A 125 12.00 -5.67 9.58
CA ARG A 125 11.01 -6.44 8.82
C ARG A 125 10.93 -5.89 7.40
N GLN A 126 11.05 -6.75 6.40
CA GLN A 126 10.90 -6.39 5.00
C GLN A 126 9.77 -7.19 4.34
N TYR A 127 8.92 -6.50 3.58
CA TYR A 127 7.96 -7.12 2.67
C TYR A 127 8.30 -6.78 1.23
N ASP A 128 8.42 -7.80 0.38
CA ASP A 128 8.56 -7.67 -1.07
C ASP A 128 7.33 -8.25 -1.75
N ILE A 129 6.63 -7.44 -2.53
CA ILE A 129 5.44 -7.84 -3.30
C ILE A 129 5.80 -7.84 -4.78
N ARG A 130 5.39 -8.89 -5.48
CA ARG A 130 5.48 -9.02 -6.94
C ARG A 130 4.14 -9.48 -7.49
N LEU A 131 3.59 -8.73 -8.44
CA LEU A 131 2.35 -9.09 -9.12
C LEU A 131 2.59 -9.05 -10.62
N GLU A 132 2.43 -10.18 -11.29
CA GLU A 132 2.48 -10.21 -12.75
C GLU A 132 1.30 -9.44 -13.33
N ASP A 133 1.56 -8.73 -14.43
CA ASP A 133 0.47 -8.13 -15.19
C ASP A 133 -0.43 -9.24 -15.74
N GLN A 134 -1.75 -9.05 -15.63
CA GLN A 134 -2.71 -10.03 -16.12
C GLN A 134 -2.69 -10.09 -17.65
N GLN A 135 -2.47 -11.29 -18.20
CA GLN A 135 -2.64 -11.56 -19.62
C GLN A 135 -4.12 -11.70 -20.01
N ALA A 136 -4.43 -11.59 -21.30
CA ALA A 136 -5.81 -11.74 -21.79
C ALA A 136 -6.44 -13.07 -21.36
N GLU A 137 -5.66 -14.14 -21.40
CA GLU A 137 -6.05 -15.49 -20.98
C GLU A 137 -5.24 -15.94 -19.76
N GLY A 138 -5.87 -16.72 -18.88
CA GLY A 138 -5.24 -17.25 -17.67
C GLY A 138 -5.25 -16.32 -16.45
N SER A 139 -4.56 -16.76 -15.40
CA SER A 139 -4.37 -16.05 -14.15
C SER A 139 -2.95 -15.50 -14.05
N ALA A 140 -2.75 -14.46 -13.24
CA ALA A 140 -1.45 -13.87 -12.96
C ALA A 140 -0.94 -14.27 -11.58
N ASN A 141 0.38 -14.47 -11.45
CA ASN A 141 0.98 -14.75 -10.14
C ASN A 141 1.06 -13.47 -9.29
N CYS A 142 0.69 -13.61 -8.02
CA CYS A 142 0.78 -12.59 -6.99
C CYS A 142 1.51 -13.19 -5.79
N GLU A 143 2.63 -12.59 -5.41
CA GLU A 143 3.51 -13.12 -4.38
C GLU A 143 3.85 -12.03 -3.36
N ILE A 144 3.98 -12.44 -2.11
CA ILE A 144 4.62 -11.63 -1.07
C ILE A 144 5.65 -12.44 -0.32
N PHE A 145 6.80 -11.83 -0.10
CA PHE A 145 7.90 -12.35 0.69
C PHE A 145 8.04 -11.48 1.95
N ARG A 146 8.31 -12.12 3.08
CA ARG A 146 8.65 -11.49 4.35
C ARG A 146 10.08 -11.90 4.69
N ASP A 147 10.99 -10.94 4.76
CA ASP A 147 12.42 -11.17 5.03
C ASP A 147 13.04 -12.24 4.09
N GLY A 148 12.65 -12.20 2.81
CA GLY A 148 13.08 -13.16 1.78
C GLY A 148 12.34 -14.50 1.78
N GLN A 149 11.53 -14.81 2.80
CA GLN A 149 10.69 -16.01 2.83
C GLN A 149 9.34 -15.76 2.15
N ARG A 150 8.97 -16.57 1.17
CA ARG A 150 7.64 -16.47 0.54
C ARG A 150 6.54 -16.85 1.53
N ILE A 151 5.61 -15.93 1.79
CA ILE A 151 4.49 -16.14 2.71
C ILE A 151 3.21 -16.51 1.96
N HIS A 152 2.87 -15.73 0.92
CA HIS A 152 1.74 -16.03 0.05
C HIS A 152 2.17 -16.12 -1.40
N HIS A 153 1.56 -17.06 -2.11
CA HIS A 153 1.58 -17.17 -3.57
C HIS A 153 0.17 -17.49 -4.03
N TRP A 154 -0.44 -16.53 -4.72
CA TRP A 154 -1.78 -16.65 -5.27
C TRP A 154 -1.71 -16.53 -6.78
N GLN A 155 -2.54 -17.31 -7.48
CA GLN A 155 -2.89 -17.00 -8.85
C GLN A 155 -4.21 -16.26 -8.84
N THR A 156 -4.28 -15.14 -9.54
CA THR A 156 -5.43 -14.24 -9.47
C THR A 156 -5.91 -13.87 -10.86
N ARG A 157 -7.20 -13.60 -10.99
CA ARG A 157 -7.81 -13.05 -12.20
C ARG A 157 -8.99 -12.20 -11.80
N ASP A 158 -9.07 -10.98 -12.35
CA ASP A 158 -10.23 -10.09 -12.19
C ASP A 158 -10.65 -9.92 -10.72
N TRP A 159 -9.69 -9.64 -9.83
CA TRP A 159 -9.88 -9.51 -8.38
C TRP A 159 -10.31 -10.78 -7.63
N VAL A 160 -10.17 -11.96 -8.24
CA VAL A 160 -10.54 -13.26 -7.65
C VAL A 160 -9.34 -14.20 -7.63
N ILE A 161 -9.10 -14.85 -6.48
CA ILE A 161 -8.09 -15.90 -6.34
C ILE A 161 -8.56 -17.16 -7.08
N GLN A 162 -7.70 -17.70 -7.94
CA GLN A 162 -7.89 -18.93 -8.69
C GLN A 162 -7.15 -20.11 -8.06
N SER A 163 -5.98 -19.84 -7.46
CA SER A 163 -5.13 -20.81 -6.78
C SER A 163 -4.43 -20.14 -5.59
N PRO A 164 -4.18 -20.84 -4.46
CA PRO A 164 -4.41 -22.27 -4.23
C PRO A 164 -5.90 -22.64 -4.12
N SER A 165 -6.22 -23.92 -4.31
CA SER A 165 -7.62 -24.42 -4.31
C SER A 165 -8.37 -24.09 -3.03
N ALA A 166 -7.70 -24.08 -1.88
CA ALA A 166 -8.28 -23.70 -0.60
C ALA A 166 -8.78 -22.24 -0.54
N LEU A 167 -8.26 -21.36 -1.41
CA LEU A 167 -8.61 -19.95 -1.50
C LEU A 167 -9.35 -19.62 -2.80
N ALA A 168 -9.62 -20.60 -3.67
CA ALA A 168 -10.28 -20.36 -4.94
C ALA A 168 -11.66 -19.70 -4.75
N GLY A 169 -11.95 -18.68 -5.55
CA GLY A 169 -13.19 -17.89 -5.47
C GLY A 169 -13.17 -16.78 -4.40
N LYS A 170 -12.13 -16.68 -3.57
CA LYS A 170 -11.99 -15.55 -2.63
C LYS A 170 -11.65 -14.27 -3.38
N VAL A 171 -12.30 -13.18 -2.97
CA VAL A 171 -12.17 -11.85 -3.59
C VAL A 171 -11.08 -11.01 -2.94
N LEU A 172 -10.40 -10.19 -3.73
CA LEU A 172 -9.30 -9.30 -3.31
C LEU A 172 -9.73 -7.84 -3.09
N PHE A 173 -11.03 -7.55 -3.21
CA PHE A 173 -11.59 -6.22 -2.96
C PHE A 173 -12.62 -6.25 -1.83
N LYS A 174 -13.90 -5.94 -2.12
CA LYS A 174 -14.97 -5.94 -1.13
C LYS A 174 -15.16 -7.35 -0.55
N GLY A 175 -15.04 -7.48 0.77
CA GLY A 175 -15.12 -8.76 1.49
C GLY A 175 -13.76 -9.42 1.76
N PHE A 176 -12.64 -8.85 1.27
CA PHE A 176 -11.31 -9.39 1.53
C PHE A 176 -11.01 -9.51 3.02
N LYS A 177 -11.20 -8.41 3.76
CA LYS A 177 -10.94 -8.34 5.21
C LYS A 177 -11.64 -9.49 5.95
N ASP A 178 -12.92 -9.71 5.64
CA ASP A 178 -13.76 -10.64 6.38
C ASP A 178 -13.28 -12.09 6.24
N TRP A 179 -12.92 -12.53 5.02
CA TRP A 179 -12.43 -13.89 4.83
C TRP A 179 -10.98 -14.04 5.25
N ALA A 180 -10.14 -13.03 5.00
CA ALA A 180 -8.71 -13.08 5.31
C ALA A 180 -8.50 -13.19 6.82
N SER A 181 -9.24 -12.44 7.64
CA SER A 181 -9.15 -12.50 9.10
C SER A 181 -9.65 -13.81 9.71
N GLN A 182 -10.44 -14.59 8.97
CA GLN A 182 -10.88 -15.94 9.37
C GLN A 182 -9.91 -17.04 8.92
N THR A 183 -9.04 -16.74 7.96
CA THR A 183 -8.18 -17.72 7.30
C THR A 183 -6.73 -17.61 7.76
N PHE A 184 -6.26 -16.39 8.00
CA PHE A 184 -4.89 -16.10 8.39
C PHE A 184 -4.84 -15.42 9.76
N SER A 185 -3.73 -15.60 10.47
CA SER A 185 -3.44 -14.94 11.74
C SER A 185 -1.99 -14.46 11.75
N GLY A 186 -1.63 -13.65 12.75
CA GLY A 186 -0.25 -13.18 12.96
C GLY A 186 0.39 -12.59 11.71
N ASP A 187 1.64 -12.98 11.47
CA ASP A 187 2.44 -12.48 10.35
C ASP A 187 1.89 -12.93 8.98
N GLU A 188 1.20 -14.07 8.87
CA GLU A 188 0.53 -14.45 7.61
C GLU A 188 -0.64 -13.52 7.29
N ALA A 189 -1.41 -13.10 8.29
CA ALA A 189 -2.46 -12.11 8.10
C ALA A 189 -1.89 -10.76 7.67
N GLU A 190 -0.87 -10.26 8.36
CA GLU A 190 -0.17 -9.01 8.01
C GLU A 190 0.32 -9.05 6.55
N ALA A 191 0.96 -10.15 6.14
CA ALA A 191 1.40 -10.34 4.77
C ALA A 191 0.24 -10.42 3.76
N ALA A 192 -0.89 -11.04 4.11
CA ALA A 192 -2.06 -11.10 3.24
C ALA A 192 -2.66 -9.71 2.99
N PHE A 193 -2.79 -8.88 4.03
CA PHE A 193 -3.26 -7.49 3.90
C PHE A 193 -2.29 -6.63 3.09
N ALA A 194 -0.98 -6.78 3.31
CA ALA A 194 0.04 -6.09 2.51
C ALA A 194 -0.03 -6.50 1.03
N LEU A 195 -0.18 -7.80 0.73
CA LEU A 195 -0.33 -8.31 -0.63
C LEU A 195 -1.60 -7.79 -1.30
N GLN A 196 -2.74 -7.79 -0.60
CA GLN A 196 -3.99 -7.22 -1.13
C GLN A 196 -3.85 -5.73 -1.43
N LYS A 197 -3.17 -4.98 -0.57
CA LYS A 197 -2.89 -3.57 -0.83
C LYS A 197 -1.98 -3.38 -2.03
N GLY A 198 -1.00 -4.26 -2.21
CA GLY A 198 -0.18 -4.35 -3.41
C GLY A 198 -1.06 -4.56 -4.64
N TYR A 199 -1.99 -5.52 -4.60
CA TYR A 199 -2.91 -5.82 -5.70
C TYR A 199 -3.79 -4.62 -6.07
N PHE A 200 -4.32 -3.93 -5.06
CA PHE A 200 -5.12 -2.73 -5.27
C PHE A 200 -4.37 -1.63 -6.03
N VAL A 201 -3.10 -1.40 -5.67
CA VAL A 201 -2.27 -0.37 -6.33
C VAL A 201 -1.70 -0.84 -7.66
N GLY A 202 -1.30 -2.11 -7.76
CA GLY A 202 -0.78 -2.71 -8.98
C GLY A 202 -1.78 -2.67 -10.13
N ASN A 203 -3.08 -2.66 -9.83
CA ASN A 203 -4.14 -2.47 -10.82
C ASN A 203 -3.99 -1.17 -11.64
N ALA A 204 -3.30 -0.16 -11.11
CA ALA A 204 -3.00 1.07 -11.83
C ALA A 204 -2.15 0.86 -13.10
N ARG A 205 -1.37 -0.23 -13.18
CA ARG A 205 -0.54 -0.58 -14.36
C ARG A 205 -1.35 -0.84 -15.62
N GLN A 206 -2.65 -1.11 -15.50
CA GLN A 206 -3.56 -1.26 -16.65
C GLN A 206 -3.74 0.03 -17.44
N TYR A 207 -3.44 1.17 -16.83
CA TYR A 207 -3.73 2.50 -17.37
C TYR A 207 -2.45 3.28 -17.67
N ASN A 208 -2.46 4.03 -18.77
CA ASN A 208 -1.41 4.97 -19.12
C ASN A 208 -1.56 6.25 -18.31
N LEU A 209 -1.20 6.16 -17.03
CA LEU A 209 -1.29 7.29 -16.10
C LEU A 209 -0.39 8.48 -16.51
N ARG A 210 0.64 8.26 -17.33
CA ARG A 210 1.48 9.35 -17.88
C ARG A 210 0.71 10.26 -18.81
N SER A 211 -0.25 9.73 -19.56
CA SER A 211 -1.10 10.53 -20.45
C SER A 211 -2.11 11.42 -19.70
N LEU A 212 -2.30 11.19 -18.40
CA LEU A 212 -3.21 11.95 -17.53
C LEU A 212 -2.48 13.04 -16.73
N ILE A 213 -1.19 13.27 -16.97
CA ILE A 213 -0.42 14.33 -16.28
C ILE A 213 -1.08 15.68 -16.54
N GLY A 214 -1.27 16.48 -15.50
CA GLY A 214 -1.95 17.78 -15.57
C GLY A 214 -3.48 17.69 -15.44
N GLU A 215 -4.08 16.50 -15.50
CA GLU A 215 -5.51 16.35 -15.23
C GLU A 215 -5.82 16.54 -13.74
N THR A 216 -7.02 17.06 -13.47
CA THR A 216 -7.53 17.22 -12.11
C THR A 216 -8.00 15.87 -11.57
N ALA A 217 -7.81 15.59 -10.28
CA ALA A 217 -8.38 14.39 -9.67
C ALA A 217 -9.91 14.40 -9.71
N ASP A 218 -10.51 15.59 -9.78
CA ASP A 218 -11.95 15.81 -9.82
C ASP A 218 -12.61 15.28 -11.09
N SER A 219 -11.88 15.20 -12.22
CA SER A 219 -12.38 14.57 -13.46
C SER A 219 -12.75 13.10 -13.27
N HIS A 220 -12.26 12.49 -12.19
CA HIS A 220 -12.43 11.09 -11.86
C HIS A 220 -13.26 10.87 -10.59
N ARG A 221 -13.95 11.91 -10.09
CA ARG A 221 -14.68 11.90 -8.82
C ARG A 221 -15.68 10.75 -8.73
N GLU A 222 -16.44 10.47 -9.78
CA GLU A 222 -17.57 9.52 -9.75
C GLU A 222 -17.19 8.13 -9.21
N TYR A 223 -15.99 7.65 -9.54
CA TYR A 223 -15.52 6.30 -9.17
C TYR A 223 -14.31 6.29 -8.23
N MET A 224 -13.58 7.40 -8.08
CA MET A 224 -12.43 7.48 -7.17
C MET A 224 -12.75 8.18 -5.84
N TYR A 225 -13.90 8.85 -5.68
CA TYR A 225 -14.16 9.62 -4.47
C TYR A 225 -14.06 8.75 -3.20
N GLY A 226 -13.29 9.22 -2.22
CA GLY A 226 -13.06 8.55 -0.95
C GLY A 226 -12.05 7.41 -0.98
N VAL A 227 -11.41 7.09 -2.10
CA VAL A 227 -10.43 5.98 -2.14
C VAL A 227 -9.12 6.30 -1.40
N CYS A 228 -8.76 7.58 -1.25
CA CYS A 228 -7.63 8.06 -0.45
C CYS A 228 -7.77 9.56 -0.14
N TYR A 229 -6.86 10.09 0.70
CA TYR A 229 -6.78 11.52 1.05
C TYR A 229 -6.94 12.50 -0.12
N THR A 230 -6.30 12.25 -1.26
CA THR A 230 -6.43 13.15 -2.42
C THR A 230 -7.85 13.14 -3.00
N TYR A 231 -8.53 12.00 -2.97
CA TYR A 231 -9.86 11.84 -3.53
C TYR A 231 -10.98 12.15 -2.52
N THR A 232 -10.69 12.85 -1.44
CA THR A 232 -11.70 13.41 -0.52
C THR A 232 -11.76 14.92 -0.63
N SER A 233 -12.90 15.53 -0.32
CA SER A 233 -12.97 16.98 -0.17
C SER A 233 -12.28 17.45 1.13
N PRO A 234 -11.57 18.60 1.13
CA PRO A 234 -11.44 19.58 0.05
C PRO A 234 -10.21 19.37 -0.88
N GLN A 235 -9.57 18.19 -0.85
CA GLN A 235 -8.35 17.94 -1.61
C GLN A 235 -8.66 17.73 -3.09
N ILE A 236 -9.67 16.92 -3.41
CA ILE A 236 -9.98 16.49 -4.78
C ILE A 236 -10.23 17.68 -5.71
N GLU A 237 -10.83 18.77 -5.21
CA GLU A 237 -11.17 19.98 -5.96
C GLU A 237 -9.95 20.75 -6.49
N LYS A 238 -8.76 20.53 -5.91
CA LYS A 238 -7.51 21.24 -6.25
C LYS A 238 -6.36 20.31 -6.62
N ALA A 239 -6.59 19.00 -6.59
CA ALA A 239 -5.59 18.00 -6.86
C ALA A 239 -5.34 17.89 -8.37
N VAL A 240 -4.07 17.97 -8.76
CA VAL A 240 -3.62 17.83 -10.15
C VAL A 240 -2.59 16.72 -10.21
N ARG A 241 -2.68 15.84 -11.21
CA ARG A 241 -1.71 14.75 -11.40
C ARG A 241 -0.36 15.34 -11.81
N ILE A 242 0.69 14.94 -11.10
CA ILE A 242 2.05 15.48 -11.31
C ILE A 242 2.90 14.59 -12.22
N THR A 243 3.96 15.17 -12.78
CA THR A 243 4.97 14.45 -13.55
C THR A 243 5.80 13.52 -12.67
N ASP A 244 6.49 12.56 -13.30
CA ASP A 244 7.53 11.71 -12.69
C ASP A 244 7.11 10.85 -11.50
N SER A 245 5.80 10.64 -11.31
CA SER A 245 5.27 9.79 -10.24
C SER A 245 5.35 8.29 -10.57
N ILE A 246 5.52 7.93 -11.85
CA ILE A 246 5.39 6.55 -12.34
C ILE A 246 6.76 5.98 -12.69
N ARG A 247 7.16 4.92 -11.99
CA ARG A 247 8.38 4.15 -12.22
C ARG A 247 8.03 2.70 -12.48
N ASP A 248 8.69 2.08 -13.45
CA ASP A 248 8.51 0.65 -13.70
C ASP A 248 9.68 -0.11 -13.09
N PHE A 249 9.38 -0.95 -12.10
CA PHE A 249 10.36 -1.77 -11.40
C PHE A 249 10.39 -3.22 -11.92
N THR A 250 9.71 -3.54 -13.02
CA THR A 250 9.60 -4.91 -13.58
C THR A 250 10.95 -5.64 -13.56
N ASP A 251 11.97 -5.02 -14.16
CA ASP A 251 13.32 -5.59 -14.34
C ASP A 251 14.38 -5.00 -13.40
N THR A 252 13.99 -4.09 -12.49
CA THR A 252 14.91 -3.36 -11.61
C THR A 252 14.48 -3.36 -10.13
N PRO A 253 14.14 -4.52 -9.53
CA PRO A 253 13.69 -4.61 -8.13
C PRO A 253 14.71 -4.07 -7.11
N GLU A 254 16.00 -4.02 -7.46
CA GLU A 254 17.08 -3.48 -6.63
C GLU A 254 17.06 -1.95 -6.51
N GLN A 255 16.29 -1.26 -7.36
CA GLN A 255 16.08 0.20 -7.29
C GLN A 255 15.00 0.60 -6.28
N LEU A 256 14.17 -0.34 -5.81
CA LEU A 256 13.18 -0.07 -4.78
C LEU A 256 13.85 0.37 -3.47
N LEU A 257 13.28 1.41 -2.85
CA LEU A 257 13.73 2.14 -1.68
C LEU A 257 15.02 2.96 -1.88
N ARG A 258 15.50 3.13 -3.11
CA ARG A 258 16.57 4.09 -3.41
C ARG A 258 16.06 5.52 -3.45
N PHE A 259 14.78 5.71 -3.78
CA PHE A 259 14.14 7.01 -3.96
C PHE A 259 14.92 7.97 -4.91
N SER A 260 15.82 7.44 -5.75
CA SER A 260 16.62 8.22 -6.71
C SER A 260 15.73 8.82 -7.79
N ASN A 261 16.01 10.04 -8.24
CA ASN A 261 15.26 10.68 -9.33
C ASN A 261 15.65 10.15 -10.70
#